data_AF-A0A2P6NTV9-F1
#
_entry.id   AF-A0A2P6NTV9-F1
#
_cell.length_a   1.000
_cell.length_b   1.000
_cell.length_c   1.000
_cell.angle_alpha   90.00
_cell.angle_beta   90.00
_cell.angle_gamma   90.00
#
_symmetry.space_group_name_H-M   'P 1'
#
loop_
_entity.id
_entity.type
_entity.pdbx_description
1 polymer ?
#
loop_
_entity_poly.entity_id
_entity_poly.type
_entity_poly.pdbx_seq_one_letter_code
_entity_poly.pdbx_strand_id
1 'polypeptide(L)'
;MSTNSVQQIPPDVWTGILSFLPTPDLCISCFTSKTLRDSACHLLDSRASISSLWWRHQKLLPVHNVEIVKWWQSTIREATKQEVIEAVRGDHEEVLDLLGWDDRHLSPHHRLLTRSCQDIPEWNWMDILFEAIVKGSKRVITACHRKKKMDHSKLSTSQHCRSLSEPLGIEGNLEMIQWICGMGDVDGLSADILDPKFWYPFDLRPSGNKLAQHGHRHVIAWLNQVGKIDKAIGSAMYAGAGNGGRMDMITWLEENEIPHEDVYPPLYNFCASLDVFRWALKHNAPHSPDKNPRLYEMALEHGCSEVMKYCFENKSGLPWQKPMREFSPNREHYEALQLAIDHGYISNDTDLANDVEFTSEDFPLIRWLHEREALNPCFYTSILANDLLEVAKWALDNDYSYEDDGQLAMGVLDSGSTEMMEWLMDTIKVDEGYAWSHLVEEADASRRNIPAVEWMLRRKWKKSREEVQRWFDKESEDITNDWLDHLWEFGTEEEGRRVKQKIK
;
A
#
# COMPACT_ATOMS: atom_id res chain seq x y z
N MET A 1 -22.01 -43.94 -37.39
CA MET A 1 -21.84 -42.59 -36.80
C MET A 1 -21.70 -42.76 -35.31
N SER A 2 -20.47 -42.96 -34.83
CA SER A 2 -20.19 -43.03 -33.40
C SER A 2 -19.69 -41.66 -32.96
N THR A 3 -20.48 -40.98 -32.13
CA THR A 3 -20.07 -39.80 -31.38
C THR A 3 -18.98 -40.23 -30.41
N ASN A 4 -17.73 -39.89 -30.70
CA ASN A 4 -16.63 -40.02 -29.76
C ASN A 4 -16.96 -39.22 -28.51
N SER A 5 -17.27 -39.90 -27.41
CA SER A 5 -17.30 -39.30 -26.08
C SER A 5 -15.87 -38.92 -25.71
N VAL A 6 -15.53 -37.65 -25.90
CA VAL A 6 -14.28 -37.10 -25.35
C VAL A 6 -14.35 -37.30 -23.84
N GLN A 7 -13.48 -38.17 -23.30
CA GLN A 7 -13.34 -38.33 -21.86
C GLN A 7 -13.03 -36.97 -21.25
N GLN A 8 -13.97 -36.45 -20.45
CA GLN A 8 -13.73 -35.23 -19.70
C GLN A 8 -12.65 -35.51 -18.66
N ILE A 9 -11.57 -34.74 -18.72
CA ILE A 9 -10.50 -34.76 -17.74
C ILE A 9 -11.11 -34.46 -16.36
N PRO A 10 -10.80 -35.25 -15.31
CA PRO A 10 -11.34 -35.02 -13.97
C PRO A 10 -11.02 -33.61 -13.44
N PRO A 11 -11.92 -32.97 -12.67
CA PRO A 11 -11.72 -31.63 -12.12
C PRO A 11 -10.39 -31.47 -11.35
N ASP A 12 -10.02 -32.52 -10.63
CA ASP A 12 -8.83 -32.60 -9.76
C ASP A 12 -7.52 -32.45 -10.56
N VAL A 13 -7.51 -32.95 -11.81
CA VAL A 13 -6.38 -32.82 -12.73
C VAL A 13 -6.27 -31.38 -13.25
N TRP A 14 -7.40 -30.70 -13.46
CA TRP A 14 -7.41 -29.30 -13.86
C TRP A 14 -6.87 -28.38 -12.78
N THR A 15 -7.22 -28.61 -11.51
CA THR A 15 -6.64 -27.89 -10.38
C THR A 15 -5.11 -28.02 -10.38
N GLY A 16 -4.58 -29.23 -10.65
CA GLY A 16 -3.15 -29.47 -10.80
C GLY A 16 -2.52 -28.71 -11.98
N ILE A 17 -3.15 -28.69 -13.15
CA ILE A 17 -2.64 -27.96 -14.33
C ILE A 17 -2.68 -26.45 -14.11
N LEU A 18 -3.81 -25.94 -13.62
CA LEU A 18 -4.01 -24.52 -13.37
C LEU A 18 -3.03 -24.02 -12.31
N SER A 19 -2.56 -24.85 -11.36
CA SER A 19 -1.56 -24.52 -10.33
C SER A 19 -0.21 -23.98 -10.85
N PHE A 20 0.10 -24.17 -12.14
CA PHE A 20 1.32 -23.67 -12.76
C PHE A 20 1.20 -22.30 -13.44
N LEU A 21 -0.01 -21.76 -13.62
CA LEU A 21 -0.22 -20.45 -14.25
C LEU A 21 -0.07 -19.31 -13.23
N PRO A 22 0.61 -18.19 -13.47
CA PRO A 22 0.60 -17.08 -12.52
C PRO A 22 -0.83 -16.54 -12.33
N THR A 23 -1.10 -15.94 -11.18
CA THR A 23 -2.43 -15.45 -10.80
C THR A 23 -3.11 -14.56 -11.86
N PRO A 24 -2.41 -13.62 -12.54
CA PRO A 24 -2.99 -12.83 -13.63
C PRO A 24 -3.44 -13.67 -14.84
N ASP A 25 -2.81 -14.83 -15.05
CA ASP A 25 -3.09 -15.75 -16.16
C ASP A 25 -4.20 -16.76 -15.84
N LEU A 26 -4.65 -16.82 -14.58
CA LEU A 26 -5.87 -17.53 -14.16
C LEU A 26 -7.13 -16.71 -14.50
N CYS A 27 -7.13 -16.07 -15.66
CA CYS A 27 -8.22 -15.25 -16.14
C CYS A 27 -9.44 -16.13 -16.50
N ILE A 28 -10.46 -16.05 -15.66
CA ILE A 28 -11.62 -16.94 -15.74
C ILE A 28 -12.46 -16.74 -17.01
N SER A 29 -12.34 -15.60 -17.71
CA SER A 29 -13.03 -15.38 -18.99
C SER A 29 -12.47 -16.22 -20.15
N CYS A 30 -11.31 -16.86 -19.99
CA CYS A 30 -10.80 -17.84 -20.96
C CYS A 30 -11.49 -19.20 -20.84
N PHE A 31 -12.23 -19.45 -19.75
CA PHE A 31 -12.92 -20.72 -19.51
C PHE A 31 -14.40 -20.63 -19.87
N THR A 32 -14.74 -21.15 -21.05
CA THR A 32 -16.13 -21.41 -21.45
C THR A 32 -16.78 -22.52 -20.61
N SER A 33 -15.98 -23.30 -19.87
CA SER A 33 -16.44 -24.37 -18.97
C SER A 33 -16.64 -23.88 -17.54
N LYS A 34 -17.83 -24.13 -16.98
CA LYS A 34 -18.15 -23.88 -15.56
C LYS A 34 -17.19 -24.61 -14.62
N THR A 35 -16.86 -25.87 -14.91
CA THR A 35 -15.97 -26.69 -14.08
C THR A 35 -14.56 -26.11 -14.00
N LEU A 36 -14.01 -25.59 -15.11
CA LEU A 36 -12.70 -24.95 -15.13
C LEU A 36 -12.71 -23.62 -14.37
N ARG A 37 -13.79 -22.86 -14.50
CA ARG A 37 -14.02 -21.64 -13.72
C ARG A 37 -14.06 -21.92 -12.23
N ASP A 38 -14.86 -22.89 -11.79
CA ASP A 38 -14.98 -23.25 -10.38
C ASP A 38 -13.63 -23.76 -9.83
N SER A 39 -12.86 -24.50 -10.66
CA SER A 39 -11.51 -24.96 -10.29
C SER A 39 -10.49 -23.82 -10.22
N ALA A 40 -10.56 -22.84 -11.13
CA ALA A 40 -9.72 -21.65 -11.11
C ALA A 40 -10.04 -20.76 -9.90
N CYS A 41 -11.32 -20.57 -9.56
CA CYS A 41 -11.75 -19.89 -8.33
C CYS A 41 -11.19 -20.62 -7.10
N HIS A 42 -11.43 -21.92 -6.98
CA HIS A 42 -10.89 -22.73 -5.88
C HIS A 42 -9.36 -22.67 -5.81
N LEU A 43 -8.67 -22.63 -6.96
CA LEU A 43 -7.22 -22.52 -6.99
C LEU A 43 -6.75 -21.13 -6.55
N LEU A 44 -7.40 -20.06 -7.00
CA LEU A 44 -7.15 -18.69 -6.54
C LEU A 44 -7.38 -18.58 -5.02
N ASP A 45 -8.38 -19.28 -4.51
CA ASP A 45 -8.68 -19.40 -3.08
C ASP A 45 -7.60 -20.23 -2.35
N SER A 46 -7.08 -21.31 -2.95
CA SER A 46 -6.14 -22.26 -2.30
C SER A 46 -4.65 -21.92 -2.38
N ARG A 47 -4.22 -21.13 -3.37
CA ARG A 47 -2.82 -20.67 -3.49
C ARG A 47 -2.44 -19.64 -2.44
N ALA A 48 -3.44 -19.08 -1.78
CA ALA A 48 -3.23 -18.40 -0.53
C ALA A 48 -3.18 -19.48 0.56
N SER A 49 -2.00 -19.75 1.09
CA SER A 49 -1.84 -20.50 2.35
C SER A 49 -2.29 -19.69 3.57
N ILE A 50 -3.07 -18.63 3.35
CA ILE A 50 -3.58 -17.72 4.37
C ILE A 50 -5.09 -17.61 4.14
N SER A 51 -5.84 -18.10 5.12
CA SER A 51 -7.30 -18.17 5.13
C SER A 51 -7.91 -16.77 5.24
N SER A 52 -8.03 -16.05 4.13
CA SER A 52 -8.74 -14.78 4.15
C SER A 52 -9.89 -14.72 3.16
N LEU A 53 -10.90 -13.91 3.46
CA LEU A 53 -11.86 -13.36 2.51
C LEU A 53 -11.70 -11.84 2.36
N TRP A 54 -10.78 -11.22 3.12
CA TRP A 54 -10.40 -9.79 3.03
C TRP A 54 -9.51 -9.47 1.81
N TRP A 55 -8.70 -10.43 1.34
CA TRP A 55 -7.94 -10.31 0.08
C TRP A 55 -8.82 -10.06 -1.13
N ARG A 56 -10.12 -10.35 -1.06
CA ARG A 56 -11.04 -10.00 -2.14
C ARG A 56 -10.86 -8.54 -2.49
N HIS A 57 -10.71 -7.62 -1.54
CA HIS A 57 -10.59 -6.17 -1.78
C HIS A 57 -9.15 -5.65 -1.93
N GLN A 58 -8.13 -6.47 -1.69
CA GLN A 58 -6.72 -6.04 -1.82
C GLN A 58 -5.98 -6.68 -3.00
N LYS A 59 -6.53 -7.75 -3.57
CA LYS A 59 -5.92 -8.39 -4.73
C LYS A 59 -6.26 -7.61 -5.99
N LEU A 60 -5.24 -7.07 -6.62
CA LEU A 60 -5.35 -6.43 -7.93
C LEU A 60 -5.90 -7.43 -8.95
N LEU A 61 -7.12 -7.16 -9.42
CA LEU A 61 -7.76 -7.94 -10.47
C LEU A 61 -7.29 -7.48 -11.86
N PRO A 62 -7.25 -8.38 -12.86
CA PRO A 62 -6.81 -8.03 -14.20
C PRO A 62 -7.74 -6.99 -14.85
N VAL A 63 -7.12 -5.96 -15.43
CA VAL A 63 -7.80 -4.81 -16.08
C VAL A 63 -7.46 -4.63 -17.55
N HIS A 64 -6.77 -5.59 -18.17
CA HIS A 64 -6.32 -5.50 -19.56
C HIS A 64 -7.43 -5.70 -20.60
N ASN A 65 -8.66 -6.06 -20.17
CA ASN A 65 -9.78 -6.31 -21.07
C ASN A 65 -11.13 -5.98 -20.40
N VAL A 66 -12.00 -5.28 -21.12
CA VAL A 66 -13.35 -4.88 -20.64
C VAL A 66 -14.22 -6.08 -20.27
N GLU A 67 -14.17 -7.19 -21.02
CA GLU A 67 -14.99 -8.38 -20.74
C GLU A 67 -14.51 -9.14 -19.51
N ILE A 68 -13.20 -9.13 -19.23
CA ILE A 68 -12.64 -9.65 -17.98
C ILE A 68 -13.18 -8.85 -16.80
N VAL A 69 -13.18 -7.52 -16.94
CA VAL A 69 -13.65 -6.60 -15.92
C VAL A 69 -15.14 -6.80 -15.63
N LYS A 70 -15.99 -6.86 -16.66
CA LYS A 70 -17.42 -7.19 -16.49
C LYS A 70 -17.63 -8.53 -15.78
N TRP A 71 -16.83 -9.53 -16.13
CA TRP A 71 -16.94 -10.85 -15.51
C TRP A 71 -16.64 -10.79 -14.01
N TRP A 72 -15.51 -10.22 -13.59
CA TRP A 72 -15.21 -10.18 -12.16
C TRP A 72 -16.10 -9.20 -11.39
N GLN A 73 -16.59 -8.12 -12.02
CA GLN A 73 -17.57 -7.21 -11.40
C GLN A 73 -18.89 -7.93 -11.07
N SER A 74 -19.31 -8.88 -11.91
CA SER A 74 -20.55 -9.63 -11.71
C SER A 74 -20.37 -10.91 -10.87
N THR A 75 -19.14 -11.40 -10.72
CA THR A 75 -18.88 -12.72 -10.11
C THR A 75 -18.10 -12.63 -8.79
N ILE A 76 -17.24 -11.62 -8.64
CA ILE A 76 -16.32 -11.49 -7.49
C ILE A 76 -16.73 -10.30 -6.62
N ARG A 77 -16.60 -9.08 -7.12
CA ARG A 77 -16.85 -7.82 -6.38
C ARG A 77 -16.83 -6.60 -7.29
N GLU A 78 -17.26 -5.45 -6.77
CA GLU A 78 -17.04 -4.17 -7.44
C GLU A 78 -15.58 -3.70 -7.36
N ALA A 79 -15.24 -2.63 -8.10
CA ALA A 79 -13.88 -2.17 -8.32
C ALA A 79 -13.25 -1.49 -7.09
N THR A 80 -11.93 -1.55 -6.96
CA THR A 80 -11.16 -0.76 -5.98
C THR A 80 -10.28 0.25 -6.70
N LYS A 81 -9.71 1.20 -5.95
CA LYS A 81 -8.73 2.17 -6.47
C LYS A 81 -7.57 1.49 -7.19
N GLN A 82 -7.11 0.34 -6.73
CA GLN A 82 -5.97 -0.36 -7.32
C GLN A 82 -6.23 -0.76 -8.78
N GLU A 83 -7.40 -1.33 -9.09
CA GLU A 83 -7.77 -1.67 -10.47
C GLU A 83 -7.86 -0.42 -11.36
N VAL A 84 -8.37 0.68 -10.81
CA VAL A 84 -8.47 1.95 -11.54
C VAL A 84 -7.07 2.47 -11.88
N ILE A 85 -6.16 2.50 -10.91
CA ILE A 85 -4.76 2.92 -11.11
C ILE A 85 -4.03 2.01 -12.11
N GLU A 86 -4.27 0.70 -12.06
CA GLU A 86 -3.69 -0.23 -13.04
C GLU A 86 -4.27 -0.02 -14.45
N ALA A 87 -5.56 0.28 -14.58
CA ALA A 87 -6.16 0.60 -15.87
C ALA A 87 -5.60 1.91 -16.45
N VAL A 88 -5.28 2.87 -15.58
CA VAL A 88 -4.56 4.09 -15.96
C VAL A 88 -3.17 3.77 -16.47
N ARG A 89 -2.39 2.95 -15.75
CA ARG A 89 -1.04 2.52 -16.17
C ARG A 89 -1.04 1.84 -17.54
N GLY A 90 -2.08 1.05 -17.84
CA GLY A 90 -2.28 0.42 -19.15
C GLY A 90 -2.86 1.33 -20.25
N ASP A 91 -3.16 2.59 -19.96
CA ASP A 91 -3.85 3.55 -20.85
C ASP A 91 -5.19 2.99 -21.42
N HIS A 92 -5.91 2.25 -20.58
CA HIS A 92 -7.16 1.56 -20.91
C HIS A 92 -8.41 2.43 -20.62
N GLU A 93 -8.63 3.47 -21.44
CA GLU A 93 -9.80 4.38 -21.30
C GLU A 93 -11.13 3.61 -21.24
N GLU A 94 -11.31 2.58 -22.06
CA GLU A 94 -12.57 1.81 -22.11
C GLU A 94 -12.85 1.07 -20.80
N VAL A 95 -11.79 0.65 -20.10
CA VAL A 95 -11.89 0.01 -18.80
C VAL A 95 -12.24 1.04 -17.73
N LEU A 96 -11.67 2.25 -17.79
CA LEU A 96 -12.05 3.34 -16.88
C LEU A 96 -13.51 3.79 -17.06
N ASP A 97 -14.02 3.77 -18.29
CA ASP A 97 -15.43 4.04 -18.55
C ASP A 97 -16.36 3.00 -17.91
N LEU A 98 -15.89 1.75 -17.75
CA LEU A 98 -16.60 0.69 -17.05
C LEU A 98 -16.41 0.74 -15.52
N LEU A 99 -15.17 0.98 -15.05
CA LEU A 99 -14.83 1.05 -13.63
C LEU A 99 -15.28 2.34 -12.95
N GLY A 100 -15.60 3.38 -13.73
CA GLY A 100 -16.00 4.68 -13.24
C GLY A 100 -14.83 5.64 -12.96
N TRP A 101 -15.08 6.91 -13.30
CA TRP A 101 -14.14 8.02 -13.09
C TRP A 101 -14.20 8.62 -11.67
N ASP A 102 -15.02 8.03 -10.81
CA ASP A 102 -15.14 8.20 -9.37
C ASP A 102 -15.90 6.99 -8.82
N ASP A 103 -15.85 6.79 -7.50
CA ASP A 103 -16.42 5.63 -6.81
C ASP A 103 -17.94 5.74 -6.53
N ARG A 104 -18.61 6.80 -6.98
CA ARG A 104 -20.01 7.10 -6.60
C ARG A 104 -21.05 6.18 -7.22
N HIS A 105 -20.66 5.45 -8.25
CA HIS A 105 -21.51 4.48 -8.93
C HIS A 105 -21.52 3.11 -8.21
N LEU A 106 -20.59 2.89 -7.29
CA LEU A 106 -20.50 1.65 -6.51
C LEU A 106 -21.68 1.54 -5.55
N SER A 107 -22.05 0.32 -5.19
CA SER A 107 -23.08 0.09 -4.17
C SER A 107 -22.72 0.78 -2.84
N PRO A 108 -23.73 1.22 -2.05
CA PRO A 108 -23.46 1.80 -0.74
C PRO A 108 -22.64 0.88 0.16
N HIS A 109 -22.94 -0.43 0.11
CA HIS A 109 -22.19 -1.47 0.82
C HIS A 109 -20.71 -1.48 0.45
N HIS A 110 -20.39 -1.51 -0.84
CA HIS A 110 -19.00 -1.56 -1.28
C HIS A 110 -18.24 -0.27 -0.93
N ARG A 111 -18.90 0.90 -1.01
CA ARG A 111 -18.30 2.16 -0.56
C ARG A 111 -17.95 2.17 0.91
N LEU A 112 -18.78 1.57 1.76
CA LEU A 112 -18.50 1.41 3.19
C LEU A 112 -17.28 0.53 3.46
N LEU A 113 -17.02 -0.45 2.59
CA LEU A 113 -15.87 -1.35 2.71
C LEU A 113 -14.56 -0.72 2.24
N THR A 114 -14.61 0.13 1.21
CA THR A 114 -13.38 0.60 0.55
C THR A 114 -12.94 1.99 0.94
N ARG A 115 -13.86 2.89 1.35
CA ARG A 115 -13.50 4.28 1.64
C ARG A 115 -12.80 4.42 2.99
N SER A 116 -11.69 5.15 3.02
CA SER A 116 -11.04 5.55 4.27
C SER A 116 -11.81 6.62 5.07
N CYS A 117 -12.72 7.34 4.41
CA CYS A 117 -13.58 8.36 5.02
C CYS A 117 -14.86 8.53 4.19
N GLN A 118 -16.01 8.68 4.83
CA GLN A 118 -17.32 8.69 4.16
C GLN A 118 -17.48 9.86 3.17
N ASP A 119 -16.94 11.04 3.50
CA ASP A 119 -17.04 12.27 2.69
C ASP A 119 -16.07 12.32 1.51
N ILE A 120 -15.07 11.44 1.51
CA ILE A 120 -13.99 11.46 0.53
C ILE A 120 -14.13 10.22 -0.36
N PRO A 121 -14.30 10.38 -1.68
CA PRO A 121 -14.34 9.24 -2.57
C PRO A 121 -12.99 8.51 -2.55
N GLU A 122 -13.02 7.18 -2.59
CA GLU A 122 -11.83 6.33 -2.54
C GLU A 122 -10.88 6.64 -3.70
N TRP A 123 -11.45 6.88 -4.87
CA TRP A 123 -10.78 7.54 -5.98
C TRP A 123 -11.69 8.56 -6.65
N ASN A 124 -11.04 9.54 -7.25
CA ASN A 124 -11.70 10.50 -8.12
C ASN A 124 -10.85 10.76 -9.38
N TRP A 125 -11.38 11.61 -10.25
CA TRP A 125 -10.74 11.93 -11.52
C TRP A 125 -9.35 12.58 -11.37
N MET A 126 -9.02 13.21 -10.23
CA MET A 126 -7.69 13.77 -9.98
C MET A 126 -6.66 12.68 -9.71
N ASP A 127 -7.02 11.65 -8.93
CA ASP A 127 -6.15 10.48 -8.72
C ASP A 127 -5.80 9.84 -10.08
N ILE A 128 -6.82 9.65 -10.91
CA ILE A 128 -6.70 9.10 -12.27
C ILE A 128 -5.80 9.98 -13.14
N LEU A 129 -6.03 11.30 -13.13
CA LEU A 129 -5.24 12.24 -13.93
C LEU A 129 -3.77 12.28 -13.50
N PHE A 130 -3.49 12.29 -12.19
CA PHE A 130 -2.13 12.37 -11.69
C PHE A 130 -1.32 11.12 -12.04
N GLU A 131 -1.88 9.92 -11.83
CA GLU A 131 -1.22 8.69 -12.26
C GLU A 131 -1.04 8.66 -13.79
N ALA A 132 -2.04 9.10 -14.55
CA ALA A 132 -1.97 9.15 -16.01
C ALA A 132 -0.85 10.07 -16.49
N ILE A 133 -0.64 11.20 -15.82
CA ILE A 133 0.45 12.12 -16.12
C ILE A 133 1.81 11.49 -15.79
N VAL A 134 1.96 10.86 -14.63
CA VAL A 134 3.20 10.20 -14.21
C VAL A 134 3.60 9.13 -15.23
N LYS A 135 2.64 8.29 -15.63
CA LYS A 135 2.86 7.16 -16.54
C LYS A 135 2.84 7.51 -18.02
N GLY A 136 2.36 8.70 -18.38
CA GLY A 136 2.22 9.13 -19.77
C GLY A 136 1.05 8.48 -20.51
N SER A 137 -0.06 8.20 -19.81
CA SER A 137 -1.27 7.58 -20.33
C SER A 137 -2.10 8.59 -21.13
N LYS A 138 -1.70 8.83 -22.39
CA LYS A 138 -2.18 9.94 -23.22
C LYS A 138 -3.67 9.86 -23.53
N ARG A 139 -4.22 8.66 -23.73
CA ARG A 139 -5.66 8.48 -23.99
C ARG A 139 -6.48 8.86 -22.76
N VAL A 140 -6.04 8.40 -21.58
CA VAL A 140 -6.66 8.72 -20.31
C VAL A 140 -6.60 10.22 -20.00
N ILE A 141 -5.45 10.87 -20.17
CA ILE A 141 -5.30 12.34 -20.00
C ILE A 141 -6.30 13.09 -20.92
N THR A 142 -6.36 12.68 -22.19
CA THR A 142 -7.30 13.28 -23.15
C THR A 142 -8.76 13.06 -22.75
N ALA A 143 -9.09 11.89 -22.21
CA ALA A 143 -10.42 11.58 -21.71
C ALA A 143 -10.80 12.42 -20.47
N CYS A 144 -9.88 12.62 -19.52
CA CYS A 144 -10.07 13.53 -18.39
C CYS A 144 -10.45 14.95 -18.85
N HIS A 145 -9.71 15.48 -19.83
CA HIS A 145 -9.97 16.80 -20.41
C HIS A 145 -11.32 16.85 -21.15
N ARG A 146 -11.60 15.89 -22.04
CA ARG A 146 -12.87 15.82 -22.79
C ARG A 146 -14.10 15.76 -21.90
N LYS A 147 -14.04 14.99 -20.81
CA LYS A 147 -15.16 14.81 -19.88
C LYS A 147 -15.40 16.04 -18.99
N LYS A 148 -14.65 17.13 -19.18
CA LYS A 148 -14.72 18.39 -18.40
C LYS A 148 -14.75 18.16 -16.89
N LYS A 149 -14.16 17.06 -16.43
CA LYS A 149 -14.03 16.76 -14.99
C LYS A 149 -12.98 17.64 -14.33
N MET A 150 -12.16 18.35 -15.11
CA MET A 150 -11.26 19.41 -14.66
C MET A 150 -12.04 20.62 -14.14
N ASP A 151 -12.51 20.55 -12.89
CA ASP A 151 -12.81 21.76 -12.13
C ASP A 151 -11.50 22.42 -11.72
N HIS A 152 -11.01 23.24 -12.62
CA HIS A 152 -9.83 24.07 -12.51
C HIS A 152 -9.75 24.87 -11.19
N SER A 153 -10.88 25.20 -10.56
CA SER A 153 -10.88 25.95 -9.30
C SER A 153 -10.39 25.14 -8.09
N LYS A 154 -10.51 23.80 -8.12
CA LYS A 154 -10.12 22.90 -7.02
C LYS A 154 -8.65 22.46 -7.04
N LEU A 155 -7.99 22.62 -8.19
CA LEU A 155 -6.59 22.21 -8.44
C LEU A 155 -5.54 23.19 -7.90
N SER A 156 -5.90 24.45 -7.62
CA SER A 156 -4.93 25.52 -7.33
C SER A 156 -4.34 25.51 -5.91
N THR A 157 -4.62 24.48 -5.10
CA THR A 157 -4.06 24.39 -3.75
C THR A 157 -2.68 23.73 -3.78
N SER A 158 -1.68 24.43 -3.23
CA SER A 158 -0.25 24.07 -3.22
C SER A 158 0.11 22.65 -2.74
N GLN A 159 -0.82 21.93 -2.10
CA GLN A 159 -0.62 20.57 -1.61
C GLN A 159 -0.64 19.52 -2.74
N HIS A 160 -1.45 19.73 -3.79
CA HIS A 160 -1.61 18.76 -4.89
C HIS A 160 -0.47 18.82 -5.94
N CYS A 161 0.23 19.95 -6.05
CA CYS A 161 1.40 20.04 -6.95
C CYS A 161 2.64 19.36 -6.35
N ARG A 162 2.79 19.39 -5.00
CA ARG A 162 3.83 18.62 -4.31
C ARG A 162 3.66 17.12 -4.53
N SER A 163 2.42 16.61 -4.54
CA SER A 163 2.15 15.18 -4.73
C SER A 163 2.52 14.64 -6.12
N LEU A 164 2.68 15.49 -7.15
CA LEU A 164 3.07 15.02 -8.50
C LEU A 164 4.59 15.03 -8.72
N SER A 165 5.33 15.92 -8.04
CA SER A 165 6.78 16.11 -8.24
C SER A 165 7.61 14.86 -7.94
N GLU A 166 7.34 14.19 -6.81
CA GLU A 166 8.05 13.00 -6.41
C GLU A 166 7.80 11.80 -7.34
N PRO A 167 6.53 11.41 -7.65
CA PRO A 167 6.26 10.33 -8.60
C PRO A 167 6.86 10.55 -9.99
N LEU A 168 6.83 11.78 -10.51
CA LEU A 168 7.47 12.11 -11.80
C LEU A 168 8.99 11.97 -11.73
N GLY A 169 9.61 12.34 -10.60
CA GLY A 169 11.04 12.16 -10.38
C GLY A 169 11.45 10.69 -10.21
N ILE A 170 10.57 9.84 -9.68
CA ILE A 170 10.77 8.39 -9.59
C ILE A 170 10.68 7.75 -10.99
N GLU A 171 9.63 8.07 -11.74
CA GLU A 171 9.41 7.50 -13.08
C GLU A 171 10.43 8.00 -14.11
N GLY A 172 10.77 9.30 -14.08
CA GLY A 172 11.72 9.89 -15.02
C GLY A 172 11.17 10.05 -16.45
N ASN A 173 9.86 10.16 -16.61
CA ASN A 173 9.21 10.33 -17.91
C ASN A 173 9.49 11.73 -18.48
N LEU A 174 10.55 11.85 -19.30
CA LEU A 174 11.01 13.11 -19.87
C LEU A 174 9.94 13.80 -20.73
N GLU A 175 9.22 13.05 -21.56
CA GLU A 175 8.17 13.58 -22.45
C GLU A 175 7.10 14.30 -21.62
N MET A 176 6.62 13.66 -20.54
CA MET A 176 5.62 14.25 -19.66
C MET A 176 6.16 15.41 -18.82
N ILE A 177 7.41 15.34 -18.35
CA ILE A 177 8.04 16.45 -17.61
C ILE A 177 8.20 17.68 -18.52
N GLN A 178 8.62 17.49 -19.78
CA GLN A 178 8.72 18.56 -20.78
C GLN A 178 7.36 19.20 -21.03
N TRP A 179 6.32 18.37 -21.18
CA TRP A 179 4.95 18.81 -21.37
C TRP A 179 4.47 19.69 -20.21
N ILE A 180 4.55 19.21 -18.97
CA ILE A 180 4.10 19.94 -17.77
C ILE A 180 4.86 21.26 -17.58
N CYS A 181 6.14 21.30 -17.95
CA CYS A 181 6.94 22.52 -17.91
C CYS A 181 6.57 23.54 -19.02
N GLY A 182 5.67 23.19 -19.94
CA GLY A 182 5.32 23.99 -21.11
C GLY A 182 6.48 24.12 -22.11
N MET A 183 7.38 23.13 -22.14
CA MET A 183 8.64 23.16 -22.90
C MET A 183 8.76 21.98 -23.89
N GLY A 184 7.65 21.29 -24.18
CA GLY A 184 7.57 20.25 -25.19
C GLY A 184 6.12 19.95 -25.56
N ASP A 185 5.90 19.59 -26.81
CA ASP A 185 4.64 19.03 -27.28
C ASP A 185 4.68 17.51 -27.11
N VAL A 186 3.53 16.92 -26.80
CA VAL A 186 3.38 15.47 -26.66
C VAL A 186 2.40 15.00 -27.71
N ASP A 187 2.84 14.10 -28.58
CA ASP A 187 2.00 13.56 -29.64
C ASP A 187 0.72 12.95 -29.05
N GLY A 188 -0.43 13.49 -29.45
CA GLY A 188 -1.75 13.06 -28.97
C GLY A 188 -2.29 13.85 -27.76
N LEU A 189 -1.54 14.80 -27.20
CA LEU A 189 -2.01 15.73 -26.16
C LEU A 189 -2.01 17.17 -26.68
N SER A 190 -3.16 17.85 -26.60
CA SER A 190 -3.22 19.28 -26.96
C SER A 190 -2.55 20.13 -25.88
N ALA A 191 -1.84 21.19 -26.30
CA ALA A 191 -1.32 22.23 -25.41
C ALA A 191 -2.44 22.91 -24.61
N ASP A 192 -3.67 22.93 -25.12
CA ASP A 192 -4.84 23.53 -24.45
C ASP A 192 -5.24 22.79 -23.16
N ILE A 193 -4.79 21.53 -22.98
CA ILE A 193 -5.01 20.74 -21.77
C ILE A 193 -4.22 21.32 -20.58
N LEU A 194 -3.09 21.98 -20.87
CA LEU A 194 -2.23 22.61 -19.88
C LEU A 194 -2.58 24.10 -19.78
N ASP A 195 -3.53 24.49 -18.93
CA ASP A 195 -3.54 25.89 -18.51
C ASP A 195 -2.32 26.13 -17.60
N PRO A 196 -1.39 27.01 -18.02
CA PRO A 196 -0.10 27.22 -17.36
C PRO A 196 -0.21 27.63 -15.89
N LYS A 197 -1.37 28.16 -15.45
CA LYS A 197 -1.59 28.57 -14.06
C LYS A 197 -1.74 27.37 -13.11
N PHE A 198 -2.07 26.18 -13.62
CA PHE A 198 -2.27 24.98 -12.79
C PHE A 198 -0.96 24.31 -12.39
N TRP A 199 0.03 24.32 -13.28
CA TRP A 199 1.28 23.57 -13.12
C TRP A 199 2.47 24.48 -12.78
N TYR A 200 2.22 25.78 -12.65
CA TYR A 200 3.21 26.81 -12.32
C TYR A 200 4.00 26.57 -11.01
N PRO A 201 3.52 25.79 -10.01
CA PRO A 201 4.35 25.40 -8.88
C PRO A 201 4.82 23.94 -8.98
N PHE A 202 5.22 23.46 -10.18
CA PHE A 202 6.05 22.25 -10.26
C PHE A 202 7.39 22.53 -9.56
N ASP A 203 7.48 22.19 -8.27
CA ASP A 203 8.72 22.28 -7.50
C ASP A 203 9.68 21.22 -8.03
N LEU A 204 10.73 21.68 -8.72
CA LEU A 204 11.76 20.81 -9.27
C LEU A 204 12.69 20.24 -8.20
N ARG A 205 12.64 20.73 -6.95
CA ARG A 205 13.56 20.28 -5.88
C ARG A 205 13.27 18.84 -5.42
N PRO A 206 12.03 18.45 -5.04
CA PRO A 206 11.72 17.05 -4.75
C PRO A 206 11.99 16.13 -5.95
N SER A 207 11.65 16.59 -7.17
CA SER A 207 11.90 15.86 -8.40
C SER A 207 13.40 15.64 -8.63
N GLY A 208 14.25 16.65 -8.43
CA GLY A 208 15.70 16.56 -8.63
C GLY A 208 16.35 15.49 -7.75
N ASN A 209 15.95 15.40 -6.48
CA ASN A 209 16.40 14.34 -5.59
C ASN A 209 16.03 12.95 -6.13
N LYS A 210 14.75 12.73 -6.48
CA LYS A 210 14.29 11.43 -6.98
C LYS A 210 14.88 11.07 -8.35
N LEU A 211 15.04 12.03 -9.25
CA LEU A 211 15.69 11.83 -10.55
C LEU A 211 17.12 11.32 -10.38
N ALA A 212 17.89 11.97 -9.52
CA ALA A 212 19.26 11.59 -9.21
C ALA A 212 19.35 10.37 -8.29
N GLN A 213 18.27 9.97 -7.62
CA GLN A 213 18.13 8.70 -6.89
C GLN A 213 17.75 7.52 -7.80
N HIS A 214 17.09 7.76 -8.95
CA HIS A 214 16.60 6.70 -9.87
C HIS A 214 17.31 6.56 -11.22
N GLY A 215 18.10 7.55 -11.65
CA GLY A 215 19.15 7.33 -12.65
C GLY A 215 18.93 8.16 -13.89
N HIS A 216 18.02 9.11 -13.81
CA HIS A 216 17.39 9.77 -14.95
C HIS A 216 18.26 10.89 -15.52
N ARG A 217 19.48 10.53 -15.95
CA ARG A 217 20.48 11.45 -16.53
C ARG A 217 19.92 12.25 -17.69
N HIS A 218 19.07 11.64 -18.53
CA HIS A 218 18.42 12.29 -19.67
C HIS A 218 17.52 13.45 -19.24
N VAL A 219 16.79 13.31 -18.13
CA VAL A 219 15.95 14.38 -17.58
C VAL A 219 16.81 15.47 -16.95
N ILE A 220 17.82 15.10 -16.17
CA ILE A 220 18.70 16.08 -15.51
C ILE A 220 19.47 16.88 -16.57
N ALA A 221 19.98 16.22 -17.63
CA ALA A 221 20.66 16.89 -18.74
C ALA A 221 19.74 17.92 -19.42
N TRP A 222 18.48 17.55 -19.68
CA TRP A 222 17.51 18.47 -20.26
C TRP A 222 17.22 19.65 -19.32
N LEU A 223 16.98 19.40 -18.03
CA LEU A 223 16.76 20.45 -17.02
C LEU A 223 17.95 21.43 -16.93
N ASN A 224 19.17 20.92 -17.03
CA ASN A 224 20.38 21.74 -17.06
C ASN A 224 20.43 22.61 -18.31
N GLN A 225 20.16 22.03 -19.49
CA GLN A 225 20.15 22.73 -20.77
C GLN A 225 19.14 23.88 -20.80
N VAL A 226 17.97 23.71 -20.19
CA VAL A 226 16.94 24.77 -20.10
C VAL A 226 17.15 25.75 -18.93
N GLY A 227 18.26 25.62 -18.18
CA GLY A 227 18.62 26.53 -17.09
C GLY A 227 17.69 26.44 -15.88
N LYS A 228 17.10 25.27 -15.64
CA LYS A 228 16.14 25.02 -14.54
C LYS A 228 16.77 24.42 -13.29
N ILE A 229 18.08 24.18 -13.29
CA ILE A 229 18.82 23.68 -12.14
C ILE A 229 19.56 24.84 -11.49
N ASP A 230 19.13 25.22 -10.30
CA ASP A 230 19.89 26.10 -9.41
C ASP A 230 20.74 25.29 -8.43
N LYS A 231 21.55 25.99 -7.62
CA LYS A 231 22.41 25.35 -6.60
C LYS A 231 21.65 24.47 -5.61
N ALA A 232 20.42 24.86 -5.24
CA ALA A 232 19.63 24.11 -4.27
C ALA A 232 19.14 22.79 -4.90
N ILE A 233 18.66 22.84 -6.15
CA ILE A 233 18.25 21.66 -6.91
C ILE A 233 19.43 20.72 -7.14
N GLY A 234 20.59 21.23 -7.56
CA GLY A 234 21.76 20.37 -7.76
C GLY A 234 22.26 19.75 -6.46
N SER A 235 22.22 20.47 -5.33
CA SER A 235 22.52 19.88 -4.01
C SER A 235 21.55 18.76 -3.65
N ALA A 236 20.26 18.92 -3.96
CA ALA A 236 19.27 17.87 -3.79
C ALA A 236 19.54 16.65 -4.71
N MET A 237 20.10 16.86 -5.91
CA MET A 237 20.54 15.79 -6.80
C MET A 237 21.73 15.01 -6.23
N TYR A 238 22.73 15.67 -5.65
CA TYR A 238 23.82 14.98 -4.95
C TYR A 238 23.30 14.14 -3.77
N ALA A 239 22.37 14.68 -2.99
CA ALA A 239 21.73 13.93 -1.91
C ALA A 239 20.95 12.72 -2.45
N GLY A 240 20.26 12.88 -3.58
CA GLY A 240 19.50 11.81 -4.24
C GLY A 240 20.41 10.70 -4.78
N ALA A 241 21.49 11.07 -5.46
CA ALA A 241 22.51 10.14 -5.91
C ALA A 241 23.18 9.40 -4.74
N GLY A 242 23.40 10.13 -3.65
CA GLY A 242 23.83 9.59 -2.36
C GLY A 242 22.89 8.49 -1.85
N ASN A 243 21.61 8.81 -1.69
CA ASN A 243 20.59 7.90 -1.17
C ASN A 243 20.35 6.71 -2.12
N GLY A 244 20.56 6.91 -3.43
CA GLY A 244 20.49 5.83 -4.41
C GLY A 244 21.75 4.95 -4.46
N GLY A 245 22.80 5.25 -3.67
CA GLY A 245 24.07 4.52 -3.70
C GLY A 245 24.81 4.64 -5.05
N ARG A 246 24.55 5.71 -5.80
CA ARG A 246 24.93 5.84 -7.21
C ARG A 246 26.15 6.71 -7.44
N MET A 247 27.32 6.09 -7.29
CA MET A 247 28.60 6.76 -7.56
C MET A 247 28.71 7.19 -9.03
N ASP A 248 28.16 6.40 -9.96
CA ASP A 248 28.10 6.73 -11.38
C ASP A 248 27.27 8.00 -11.66
N MET A 249 26.24 8.27 -10.87
CA MET A 249 25.48 9.51 -10.96
C MET A 249 26.25 10.68 -10.37
N ILE A 250 26.92 10.52 -9.22
CA ILE A 250 27.77 11.55 -8.62
C ILE A 250 28.86 11.99 -9.61
N THR A 251 29.59 11.04 -10.22
CA THR A 251 30.59 11.34 -11.24
C THR A 251 29.99 12.08 -12.43
N TRP A 252 28.81 11.65 -12.89
CA TRP A 252 28.12 12.33 -13.99
C TRP A 252 27.70 13.77 -13.64
N LEU A 253 27.23 14.02 -12.41
CA LEU A 253 26.89 15.37 -11.92
C LEU A 253 28.12 16.29 -11.89
N GLU A 254 29.27 15.76 -11.47
CA GLU A 254 30.56 16.48 -11.45
C GLU A 254 31.04 16.78 -12.89
N GLU A 255 31.03 15.79 -13.77
CA GLU A 255 31.47 15.91 -15.17
C GLU A 255 30.62 16.92 -15.97
N ASN A 256 29.35 17.09 -15.62
CA ASN A 256 28.43 18.02 -16.26
C ASN A 256 28.30 19.35 -15.51
N GLU A 257 29.17 19.60 -14.53
CA GLU A 257 29.26 20.84 -13.76
C GLU A 257 27.90 21.29 -13.20
N ILE A 258 27.10 20.34 -12.71
CA ILE A 258 25.78 20.64 -12.16
C ILE A 258 25.94 21.56 -10.95
N PRO A 259 25.27 22.73 -10.93
CA PRO A 259 25.49 23.71 -9.88
C PRO A 259 25.00 23.17 -8.54
N HIS A 260 25.84 23.24 -7.51
CA HIS A 260 25.48 22.86 -6.15
C HIS A 260 25.90 23.94 -5.14
N GLU A 261 25.41 23.83 -3.92
CA GLU A 261 25.82 24.68 -2.81
C GLU A 261 27.26 24.36 -2.40
N ASP A 262 27.93 25.35 -1.81
CA ASP A 262 29.34 25.20 -1.44
C ASP A 262 29.53 24.17 -0.30
N VAL A 263 28.44 23.79 0.37
CA VAL A 263 28.38 22.73 1.39
C VAL A 263 27.61 21.55 0.81
N TYR A 264 28.24 20.37 0.80
CA TYR A 264 27.58 19.15 0.39
C TYR A 264 26.44 18.75 1.34
N PRO A 265 25.48 17.95 0.86
CA PRO A 265 24.47 17.37 1.73
C PRO A 265 25.10 16.62 2.93
N PRO A 266 24.36 16.46 4.03
CA PRO A 266 24.84 15.72 5.20
C PRO A 266 25.29 14.30 4.86
N LEU A 267 26.30 13.81 5.58
CA LEU A 267 26.92 12.50 5.34
C LEU A 267 25.93 11.33 5.34
N TYR A 268 24.84 11.41 6.10
CA TYR A 268 23.81 10.35 6.17
C TYR A 268 23.06 10.13 4.84
N ASN A 269 23.07 11.11 3.93
CA ASN A 269 22.52 10.93 2.59
C ASN A 269 23.40 10.03 1.71
N PHE A 270 24.57 9.59 2.18
CA PHE A 270 25.56 8.86 1.38
C PHE A 270 25.81 7.45 1.93
N CYS A 271 24.93 6.95 2.81
CA CYS A 271 25.09 5.65 3.47
C CYS A 271 24.66 4.44 2.63
N ALA A 272 24.05 4.66 1.46
CA ALA A 272 23.52 3.59 0.62
C ALA A 272 24.60 2.75 -0.08
N SER A 273 25.84 3.24 -0.13
CA SER A 273 26.98 2.52 -0.72
C SER A 273 28.29 3.00 -0.11
N LEU A 274 29.22 2.07 0.13
CA LEU A 274 30.53 2.38 0.69
C LEU A 274 31.35 3.34 -0.20
N ASP A 275 31.25 3.21 -1.53
CA ASP A 275 32.01 4.06 -2.45
C ASP A 275 31.51 5.50 -2.42
N VAL A 276 30.20 5.67 -2.40
CA VAL A 276 29.51 6.96 -2.27
C VAL A 276 29.80 7.59 -0.91
N PHE A 277 29.77 6.80 0.16
CA PHE A 277 30.13 7.23 1.50
C PHE A 277 31.59 7.72 1.58
N ARG A 278 32.54 6.98 1.00
CA ARG A 278 33.95 7.37 0.91
C ARG A 278 34.15 8.65 0.11
N TRP A 279 33.43 8.79 -1.00
CA TRP A 279 33.43 10.03 -1.78
C TRP A 279 32.96 11.21 -0.92
N ALA A 280 31.88 11.05 -0.15
CA ALA A 280 31.35 12.11 0.71
C ALA A 280 32.34 12.50 1.81
N LEU A 281 33.00 11.53 2.45
CA LEU A 281 34.07 11.78 3.43
C LEU A 281 35.23 12.57 2.83
N LYS A 282 35.68 12.21 1.62
CA LYS A 282 36.77 12.91 0.91
C LYS A 282 36.41 14.37 0.60
N HIS A 283 35.14 14.66 0.39
CA HIS A 283 34.62 16.00 0.09
C HIS A 283 34.15 16.77 1.33
N ASN A 284 34.48 16.28 2.54
CA ASN A 284 34.11 16.89 3.81
C ASN A 284 32.60 17.13 3.93
N ALA A 285 31.78 16.20 3.41
CA ALA A 285 30.34 16.25 3.63
C ALA A 285 30.07 16.37 5.14
N PRO A 286 29.24 17.34 5.57
CA PRO A 286 29.11 17.64 6.98
C PRO A 286 28.52 16.45 7.70
N HIS A 287 29.15 16.08 8.81
CA HIS A 287 28.42 15.41 9.87
C HIS A 287 27.30 16.36 10.30
N SER A 288 26.06 15.85 10.42
CA SER A 288 24.94 16.65 10.90
C SER A 288 25.36 17.43 12.17
N PRO A 289 24.93 18.69 12.36
CA PRO A 289 25.42 19.56 13.44
C PRO A 289 25.28 18.96 14.84
N ASP A 290 24.36 18.02 15.01
CA ASP A 290 24.28 17.16 16.17
C ASP A 290 24.79 15.78 15.77
N LYS A 291 25.66 15.15 16.57
CA LYS A 291 26.13 13.75 16.38
C LYS A 291 24.93 12.79 16.30
N ASN A 292 24.34 12.70 15.11
CA ASN A 292 23.00 12.18 14.91
C ASN A 292 23.07 10.65 14.78
N PRO A 293 22.24 9.88 15.52
CA PRO A 293 22.14 8.43 15.35
C PRO A 293 21.76 7.98 13.93
N ARG A 294 21.28 8.91 13.10
CA ARG A 294 20.87 8.65 11.71
C ARG A 294 21.94 8.04 10.82
N LEU A 295 23.23 8.18 11.10
CA LEU A 295 24.24 7.64 10.18
C LEU A 295 24.20 6.10 10.12
N TYR A 296 24.12 5.46 11.29
CA TYR A 296 24.04 4.01 11.40
C TYR A 296 22.65 3.52 10.97
N GLU A 297 21.59 4.21 11.37
CA GLU A 297 20.19 3.95 10.95
C GLU A 297 20.06 3.93 9.43
N MET A 298 20.51 4.99 8.76
CA MET A 298 20.43 5.07 7.29
C MET A 298 21.27 3.97 6.63
N ALA A 299 22.44 3.61 7.18
CA ALA A 299 23.24 2.50 6.65
C ALA A 299 22.51 1.15 6.81
N LEU A 300 21.81 0.95 7.93
CA LEU A 300 21.00 -0.23 8.19
C LEU A 300 19.77 -0.30 7.27
N GLU A 301 19.04 0.81 7.08
CA GLU A 301 17.91 0.91 6.14
C GLU A 301 18.31 0.52 4.72
N HIS A 302 19.47 1.01 4.26
CA HIS A 302 20.01 0.69 2.94
C HIS A 302 20.79 -0.64 2.88
N GLY A 303 20.92 -1.35 3.99
CA GLY A 303 21.62 -2.65 4.03
C GLY A 303 23.14 -2.57 3.83
N CYS A 304 23.75 -1.39 3.97
CA CYS A 304 25.18 -1.19 3.73
C CYS A 304 26.03 -1.57 4.96
N SER A 305 26.32 -2.87 5.06
CA SER A 305 27.05 -3.47 6.17
C SER A 305 28.42 -2.84 6.43
N GLU A 306 29.10 -2.36 5.39
CA GLU A 306 30.42 -1.73 5.50
C GLU A 306 30.36 -0.32 6.10
N VAL A 307 29.33 0.46 5.78
CA VAL A 307 29.12 1.77 6.41
C VAL A 307 28.71 1.57 7.87
N MET A 308 27.92 0.54 8.19
CA MET A 308 27.61 0.18 9.58
C MET A 308 28.87 -0.19 10.37
N LYS A 309 29.77 -1.01 9.81
CA LYS A 309 31.08 -1.34 10.43
C LYS A 309 31.90 -0.07 10.68
N TYR A 310 32.00 0.81 9.69
CA TYR A 310 32.67 2.10 9.85
C TYR A 310 32.06 2.92 11.00
N CYS A 311 30.73 3.01 11.06
CA CYS A 311 30.01 3.73 12.11
C CYS A 311 30.31 3.15 13.50
N PHE A 312 30.30 1.83 13.62
CA PHE A 312 30.59 1.13 14.87
C PHE A 312 32.04 1.35 15.33
N GLU A 313 33.02 1.12 14.45
CA GLU A 313 34.46 1.29 14.71
C GLU A 313 34.81 2.74 15.12
N ASN A 314 34.16 3.72 14.49
CA ASN A 314 34.39 5.14 14.73
C ASN A 314 33.43 5.74 15.77
N LYS A 315 32.62 4.91 16.45
CA LYS A 315 31.61 5.34 17.44
C LYS A 315 30.71 6.48 16.94
N SER A 316 30.41 6.46 15.65
CA SER A 316 29.68 7.50 14.94
C SER A 316 28.26 7.05 14.69
N GLY A 317 27.27 7.80 15.18
CA GLY A 317 25.86 7.49 14.94
C GLY A 317 25.29 6.28 15.68
N LEU A 318 25.94 5.78 16.73
CA LEU A 318 25.35 4.75 17.60
C LEU A 318 24.37 5.41 18.60
N PRO A 319 23.07 5.04 18.63
CA PRO A 319 22.09 5.57 19.55
C PRO A 319 22.26 4.89 20.91
N TRP A 320 23.12 5.44 21.75
CA TRP A 320 23.27 4.89 23.09
C TRP A 320 22.02 5.08 23.97
N GLN A 321 20.99 5.84 23.56
CA GLN A 321 19.92 6.29 24.47
C GLN A 321 18.53 6.60 23.89
N LYS A 322 18.23 6.37 22.60
CA LYS A 322 16.87 6.61 22.09
C LYS A 322 16.37 5.46 21.22
N PRO A 323 15.10 5.06 21.37
CA PRO A 323 14.49 4.10 20.46
C PRO A 323 14.58 4.63 19.03
N MET A 324 14.72 3.68 18.11
CA MET A 324 14.58 3.90 16.68
C MET A 324 13.28 4.69 16.43
N ARG A 325 13.27 5.56 15.43
CA ARG A 325 12.03 6.07 14.88
C ARG A 325 11.97 5.58 13.45
N GLU A 326 10.88 4.91 13.09
CA GLU A 326 10.53 4.61 11.70
C GLU A 326 11.55 3.72 10.96
N PHE A 327 11.94 2.60 11.57
CA PHE A 327 12.70 1.56 10.84
C PHE A 327 11.76 0.52 10.30
N SER A 328 11.87 0.21 9.01
CA SER A 328 11.25 -0.98 8.41
C SER A 328 12.38 -1.93 7.96
N PRO A 329 12.58 -3.08 8.62
CA PRO A 329 13.62 -4.01 8.25
C PRO A 329 13.34 -4.57 6.84
N ASN A 330 14.23 -4.24 5.91
CA ASN A 330 14.18 -4.84 4.59
C ASN A 330 14.68 -6.29 4.66
N ARG A 331 13.83 -7.24 4.29
CA ARG A 331 14.12 -8.68 4.20
C ARG A 331 15.35 -9.05 3.36
N GLU A 332 15.79 -8.16 2.47
CA GLU A 332 16.96 -8.38 1.63
C GLU A 332 18.27 -8.12 2.38
N HIS A 333 18.22 -7.48 3.55
CA HIS A 333 19.38 -6.95 4.27
C HIS A 333 19.75 -7.79 5.51
N TYR A 334 19.64 -9.13 5.45
CA TYR A 334 19.97 -10.02 6.58
C TYR A 334 21.38 -9.81 7.17
N GLU A 335 22.38 -9.49 6.35
CA GLU A 335 23.73 -9.20 6.86
C GLU A 335 23.75 -7.93 7.71
N ALA A 336 23.09 -6.86 7.25
CA ALA A 336 22.97 -5.62 7.99
C ALA A 336 22.18 -5.82 9.30
N LEU A 337 21.07 -6.56 9.25
CA LEU A 337 20.29 -6.93 10.44
C LEU A 337 21.12 -7.73 11.43
N GLN A 338 21.91 -8.71 10.95
CA GLN A 338 22.80 -9.48 11.82
C GLN A 338 23.84 -8.59 12.49
N LEU A 339 24.46 -7.67 11.75
CA LEU A 339 25.39 -6.70 12.33
C LEU A 339 24.72 -5.76 13.32
N ALA A 340 23.47 -5.37 13.07
CA ALA A 340 22.71 -4.58 14.02
C ALA A 340 22.47 -5.35 15.33
N ILE A 341 22.19 -6.66 15.27
CA ILE A 341 22.13 -7.51 16.48
C ILE A 341 23.51 -7.60 17.15
N ASP A 342 24.57 -7.88 16.38
CA ASP A 342 25.93 -8.05 16.90
C ASP A 342 26.47 -6.77 17.57
N HIS A 343 26.12 -5.60 17.03
CA HIS A 343 26.46 -4.30 17.59
C HIS A 343 25.55 -3.86 18.75
N GLY A 344 24.58 -4.70 19.15
CA GLY A 344 23.62 -4.41 20.22
C GLY A 344 22.59 -3.33 19.87
N TYR A 345 22.40 -3.08 18.57
CA TYR A 345 21.45 -2.11 18.04
C TYR A 345 20.02 -2.67 18.00
N ILE A 346 19.88 -3.95 17.62
CA ILE A 346 18.62 -4.70 17.66
C ILE A 346 18.72 -5.73 18.77
N SER A 347 17.72 -5.77 19.63
CA SER A 347 17.58 -6.72 20.74
C SER A 347 16.10 -7.02 20.99
N ASN A 348 15.81 -7.99 21.86
CA ASN A 348 14.45 -8.24 22.32
C ASN A 348 13.80 -7.06 23.07
N ASP A 349 14.58 -6.10 23.56
CA ASP A 349 14.07 -4.86 24.17
C ASP A 349 13.80 -3.76 23.14
N THR A 350 14.25 -3.94 21.89
CA THR A 350 14.04 -2.97 20.81
C THR A 350 12.59 -3.07 20.34
N ASP A 351 11.78 -2.05 20.63
CA ASP A 351 10.39 -1.98 20.18
C ASP A 351 10.34 -1.79 18.65
N LEU A 352 10.17 -2.89 17.93
CA LEU A 352 9.94 -2.89 16.48
C LEU A 352 8.46 -2.69 16.14
N ALA A 353 7.55 -2.87 17.11
CA ALA A 353 6.12 -2.96 16.85
C ALA A 353 5.52 -1.62 16.44
N ASN A 354 5.95 -0.55 17.09
CA ASN A 354 5.44 0.80 16.80
C ASN A 354 6.03 1.42 15.53
N ASP A 355 7.17 0.91 15.05
CA ASP A 355 7.91 1.49 13.92
C ASP A 355 7.84 0.64 12.64
N VAL A 356 7.49 -0.65 12.74
CA VAL A 356 7.42 -1.59 11.61
C VAL A 356 5.98 -2.02 11.36
N GLU A 357 5.46 -1.70 10.18
CA GLU A 357 4.27 -2.36 9.64
C GLU A 357 4.68 -3.70 9.02
N PHE A 358 4.48 -4.79 9.76
CA PHE A 358 4.75 -6.13 9.23
C PHE A 358 3.69 -6.52 8.20
N THR A 359 4.14 -7.17 7.13
CA THR A 359 3.30 -7.80 6.14
C THR A 359 3.40 -9.32 6.23
N SER A 360 2.47 -10.02 5.56
CA SER A 360 2.55 -11.49 5.45
C SER A 360 3.86 -11.98 4.81
N GLU A 361 4.50 -11.15 3.97
CA GLU A 361 5.75 -11.50 3.32
C GLU A 361 6.96 -11.43 4.28
N ASP A 362 6.80 -10.78 5.45
CA ASP A 362 7.85 -10.62 6.46
C ASP A 362 7.89 -11.79 7.45
N PHE A 363 7.00 -12.77 7.33
CA PHE A 363 7.00 -13.92 8.23
C PHE A 363 8.33 -14.71 8.28
N PRO A 364 9.08 -14.89 7.17
CA PRO A 364 10.44 -15.45 7.24
C PRO A 364 11.40 -14.61 8.09
N LEU A 365 11.32 -13.28 8.01
CA LEU A 365 12.15 -12.37 8.79
C LEU A 365 11.78 -12.42 10.27
N ILE A 366 10.48 -12.47 10.60
CA ILE A 366 10.00 -12.61 11.98
C ILE A 366 10.57 -13.88 12.63
N ARG A 367 10.49 -15.02 11.94
CA ARG A 367 11.09 -16.28 12.43
C ARG A 367 12.61 -16.17 12.58
N TRP A 368 13.27 -15.53 11.63
CA TRP A 368 14.72 -15.32 11.66
C TRP A 368 15.17 -14.47 12.86
N LEU A 369 14.39 -13.46 13.25
CA LEU A 369 14.61 -12.63 14.44
C LEU A 369 14.35 -13.41 15.74
N HIS A 370 13.27 -14.21 15.77
CA HIS A 370 12.96 -15.08 16.91
C HIS A 370 14.07 -16.10 17.19
N GLU A 371 14.60 -16.76 16.16
CA GLU A 371 15.73 -17.71 16.27
C GLU A 371 17.00 -17.09 16.87
N ARG A 372 17.09 -15.75 16.89
CA ARG A 372 18.23 -14.97 17.39
C ARG A 372 17.95 -14.25 18.71
N GLU A 373 16.79 -14.51 19.32
CA GLU A 373 16.35 -13.82 20.55
C GLU A 373 16.32 -12.29 20.37
N ALA A 374 16.10 -11.83 19.15
CA ALA A 374 16.10 -10.41 18.77
C ALA A 374 14.69 -9.86 18.52
N LEU A 375 13.66 -10.71 18.60
CA LEU A 375 12.27 -10.32 18.37
C LEU A 375 11.61 -9.88 19.68
N ASN A 376 11.26 -8.60 19.75
CA ASN A 376 10.55 -8.02 20.88
C ASN A 376 9.09 -8.53 20.95
N PRO A 377 8.59 -9.01 22.11
CA PRO A 377 7.24 -9.54 22.25
C PRO A 377 6.10 -8.60 21.83
N CYS A 378 6.31 -7.28 21.90
CA CYS A 378 5.32 -6.28 21.48
C CYS A 378 4.98 -6.38 20.00
N PHE A 379 5.80 -7.02 19.14
CA PHE A 379 5.47 -7.17 17.71
C PHE A 379 4.10 -7.83 17.48
N TYR A 380 3.66 -8.66 18.43
CA TYR A 380 2.37 -9.34 18.39
C TYR A 380 1.19 -8.37 18.24
N THR A 381 1.26 -7.16 18.83
CA THR A 381 0.22 -6.13 18.66
C THR A 381 0.10 -5.70 17.20
N SER A 382 1.23 -5.47 16.54
CA SER A 382 1.28 -5.10 15.13
C SER A 382 0.82 -6.25 14.23
N ILE A 383 1.14 -7.50 14.57
CA ILE A 383 0.65 -8.68 13.83
C ILE A 383 -0.88 -8.75 13.87
N LEU A 384 -1.47 -8.51 15.03
CA LEU A 384 -2.92 -8.48 15.20
C LEU A 384 -3.56 -7.30 14.44
N ALA A 385 -3.01 -6.09 14.57
CA ALA A 385 -3.50 -4.89 13.90
C ALA A 385 -3.40 -4.97 12.36
N ASN A 386 -2.46 -5.76 11.83
CA ASN A 386 -2.28 -5.97 10.39
C ASN A 386 -2.97 -7.24 9.88
N ASP A 387 -3.83 -7.87 10.68
CA ASP A 387 -4.62 -9.04 10.30
C ASP A 387 -3.77 -10.24 9.80
N LEU A 388 -2.60 -10.43 10.40
CA LEU A 388 -1.65 -11.48 10.01
C LEU A 388 -1.91 -12.80 10.75
N LEU A 389 -3.09 -13.40 10.52
CA LEU A 389 -3.62 -14.55 11.28
C LEU A 389 -2.63 -15.71 11.47
N GLU A 390 -1.94 -16.12 10.40
CA GLU A 390 -1.00 -17.26 10.49
C GLU A 390 0.26 -16.91 11.30
N VAL A 391 0.69 -15.64 11.25
CA VAL A 391 1.79 -15.15 12.09
C VAL A 391 1.33 -15.01 13.54
N ALA A 392 0.07 -14.60 13.78
CA ALA A 392 -0.51 -14.50 15.11
C ALA A 392 -0.61 -15.87 15.80
N LYS A 393 -1.09 -16.90 15.08
CA LYS A 393 -1.11 -18.29 15.55
C LYS A 393 0.31 -18.78 15.89
N TRP A 394 1.25 -18.56 14.97
CA TRP A 394 2.65 -18.93 15.20
C TRP A 394 3.23 -18.20 16.42
N ALA A 395 2.93 -16.92 16.59
CA ALA A 395 3.41 -16.14 17.73
C ALA A 395 2.88 -16.73 19.04
N LEU A 396 1.58 -17.02 19.12
CA LEU A 396 0.96 -17.66 20.27
C LEU A 396 1.56 -19.03 20.59
N ASP A 397 1.83 -19.85 19.56
CA ASP A 397 2.50 -21.15 19.70
C ASP A 397 3.94 -21.04 20.23
N ASN A 398 4.56 -19.85 20.16
CA ASN A 398 5.91 -19.56 20.66
C ASN A 398 5.88 -18.66 21.91
N ASP A 399 4.79 -18.73 22.69
CA ASP A 399 4.60 -18.00 23.95
C ASP A 399 4.65 -16.47 23.82
N TYR A 400 4.45 -15.94 22.60
CA TYR A 400 4.17 -14.53 22.42
C TYR A 400 2.69 -14.29 22.73
N SER A 401 2.44 -14.00 24.00
CA SER A 401 1.15 -13.54 24.50
C SER A 401 1.34 -12.23 25.26
N TYR A 402 0.30 -11.41 25.33
CA TYR A 402 0.35 -10.20 26.13
C TYR A 402 -0.49 -10.38 27.39
N GLU A 403 -0.04 -9.82 28.52
CA GLU A 403 -0.76 -9.99 29.79
C GLU A 403 -2.12 -9.25 29.80
N ASP A 404 -2.32 -8.29 28.88
CA ASP A 404 -3.57 -7.52 28.69
C ASP A 404 -4.19 -7.77 27.30
N ASP A 405 -4.60 -9.01 27.06
CA ASP A 405 -5.25 -9.45 25.80
C ASP A 405 -6.51 -8.64 25.44
N GLY A 406 -7.12 -7.94 26.42
CA GLY A 406 -8.30 -7.09 26.21
C GLY A 406 -8.00 -5.88 25.31
N GLN A 407 -6.85 -5.22 25.51
CA GLN A 407 -6.45 -4.09 24.66
C GLN A 407 -6.02 -4.53 23.25
N LEU A 408 -5.47 -5.74 23.12
CA LEU A 408 -5.09 -6.31 21.83
C LEU A 408 -6.30 -6.68 20.97
N ALA A 409 -7.37 -7.15 21.60
CA ALA A 409 -8.63 -7.39 20.89
C ALA A 409 -9.15 -6.13 20.20
N MET A 410 -8.95 -4.94 20.79
CA MET A 410 -9.43 -3.66 20.23
C MET A 410 -8.90 -3.40 18.81
N GLY A 411 -7.58 -3.49 18.60
CA GLY A 411 -6.98 -3.25 17.28
C GLY A 411 -7.50 -4.21 16.21
N VAL A 412 -7.82 -5.46 16.58
CA VAL A 412 -8.39 -6.43 15.66
C VAL A 412 -9.87 -6.21 15.42
N LEU A 413 -10.61 -5.75 16.42
CA LEU A 413 -12.00 -5.34 16.20
C LEU A 413 -12.05 -4.17 15.18
N ASP A 414 -11.12 -3.23 15.27
CA ASP A 414 -11.07 -2.07 14.36
C ASP A 414 -10.69 -2.41 12.90
N SER A 415 -9.91 -3.46 12.67
CA SER A 415 -9.30 -3.68 11.34
C SER A 415 -9.16 -5.13 10.89
N GLY A 416 -9.37 -6.09 11.80
CA GLY A 416 -9.18 -7.51 11.56
C GLY A 416 -10.23 -8.13 10.66
N SER A 417 -9.84 -9.22 10.02
CA SER A 417 -10.76 -10.05 9.24
C SER A 417 -11.73 -10.83 10.10
N THR A 418 -12.78 -11.32 9.47
CA THR A 418 -13.77 -12.20 10.11
C THR A 418 -13.15 -13.50 10.64
N GLU A 419 -12.11 -14.00 9.99
CA GLU A 419 -11.37 -15.19 10.36
C GLU A 419 -10.46 -14.93 11.57
N MET A 420 -9.78 -13.77 11.60
CA MET A 420 -9.02 -13.35 12.77
C MET A 420 -9.96 -13.13 13.97
N MET A 421 -11.11 -12.51 13.77
CA MET A 421 -12.11 -12.37 14.81
C MET A 421 -12.61 -13.72 15.32
N GLU A 422 -12.96 -14.65 14.42
CA GLU A 422 -13.40 -16.00 14.80
C GLU A 422 -12.32 -16.70 15.63
N TRP A 423 -11.07 -16.64 15.16
CA TRP A 423 -9.93 -17.20 15.87
C TRP A 423 -9.74 -16.55 17.26
N LEU A 424 -9.81 -15.22 17.38
CA LEU A 424 -9.67 -14.53 18.67
C LEU A 424 -10.81 -14.83 19.63
N MET A 425 -12.05 -14.85 19.14
CA MET A 425 -13.22 -15.15 19.96
C MET A 425 -13.15 -16.58 20.51
N ASP A 426 -12.66 -17.53 19.72
CA ASP A 426 -12.52 -18.92 20.14
C ASP A 426 -11.28 -19.16 21.03
N THR A 427 -10.19 -18.43 20.79
CA THR A 427 -8.90 -18.62 21.47
C THR A 427 -8.78 -17.78 22.75
N ILE A 428 -9.05 -16.47 22.63
CA ILE A 428 -8.91 -15.47 23.71
C ILE A 428 -10.20 -15.32 24.52
N LYS A 429 -11.34 -15.82 24.01
CA LYS A 429 -12.66 -15.77 24.68
C LYS A 429 -13.11 -14.35 25.01
N VAL A 430 -12.91 -13.43 24.07
CA VAL A 430 -13.43 -12.06 24.16
C VAL A 430 -14.96 -12.12 24.32
N ASP A 431 -15.50 -11.31 25.23
CA ASP A 431 -16.94 -11.23 25.45
C ASP A 431 -17.65 -10.62 24.23
N GLU A 432 -18.73 -11.25 23.75
CA GLU A 432 -19.47 -10.79 22.58
C GLU A 432 -20.12 -9.41 22.81
N GLY A 433 -20.53 -9.10 24.05
CA GLY A 433 -21.09 -7.78 24.38
C GLY A 433 -20.03 -6.68 24.34
N TYR A 434 -18.84 -6.98 24.89
CA TYR A 434 -17.69 -6.09 24.82
C TYR A 434 -17.24 -5.84 23.36
N ALA A 435 -17.11 -6.91 22.56
CA ALA A 435 -16.73 -6.79 21.15
C ALA A 435 -17.71 -5.91 20.36
N TRP A 436 -19.03 -6.06 20.63
CA TRP A 436 -20.05 -5.23 19.99
C TRP A 436 -19.93 -3.76 20.39
N SER A 437 -19.85 -3.48 21.69
CA SER A 437 -19.73 -2.12 22.23
C SER A 437 -18.51 -1.41 21.62
N HIS A 438 -17.37 -2.10 21.52
CA HIS A 438 -16.18 -1.52 20.89
C HIS A 438 -16.39 -1.22 19.40
N LEU A 439 -16.90 -2.18 18.63
CA LEU A 439 -17.13 -2.05 17.17
C LEU A 439 -18.17 -0.97 16.80
N VAL A 440 -19.13 -0.70 17.67
CA VAL A 440 -20.28 0.14 17.34
C VAL A 440 -20.30 1.44 18.13
N GLU A 441 -20.07 1.39 19.44
CA GLU A 441 -20.18 2.53 20.35
C GLU A 441 -18.88 3.33 20.44
N GLU A 442 -17.72 2.66 20.52
CA GLU A 442 -16.41 3.30 20.68
C GLU A 442 -15.75 3.66 19.34
N ALA A 443 -15.98 2.86 18.29
CA ALA A 443 -15.43 3.11 16.97
C ALA A 443 -15.97 4.41 16.36
N ASP A 444 -15.09 5.19 15.73
CA ASP A 444 -15.49 6.32 14.90
C ASP A 444 -16.40 5.80 13.78
N ALA A 445 -17.59 6.40 13.63
CA ALA A 445 -18.57 6.02 12.60
C ALA A 445 -17.96 6.05 11.19
N SER A 446 -16.91 6.84 10.97
CA SER A 446 -16.18 6.91 9.70
C SER A 446 -15.16 5.78 9.47
N ARG A 447 -14.78 5.01 10.49
CA ARG A 447 -13.73 3.95 10.45
C ARG A 447 -14.22 2.58 10.94
N ARG A 448 -15.53 2.39 11.01
CA ARG A 448 -16.11 1.14 11.51
C ARG A 448 -15.73 -0.05 10.64
N ASN A 449 -15.26 -1.14 11.27
CA ASN A 449 -15.04 -2.42 10.61
C ASN A 449 -16.38 -3.10 10.27
N ILE A 450 -16.98 -2.71 9.15
CA ILE A 450 -18.28 -3.27 8.72
C ILE A 450 -18.24 -4.79 8.57
N PRO A 451 -17.19 -5.41 7.97
CA PRO A 451 -17.07 -6.87 7.95
C PRO A 451 -17.18 -7.54 9.32
N ALA A 452 -16.56 -6.95 10.35
CA ALA A 452 -16.63 -7.44 11.72
C ALA A 452 -18.04 -7.36 12.30
N VAL A 453 -18.71 -6.22 12.10
CA VAL A 453 -20.10 -6.01 12.53
C VAL A 453 -21.04 -7.00 11.84
N GLU A 454 -20.91 -7.19 10.53
CA GLU A 454 -21.68 -8.18 9.78
C GLU A 454 -21.45 -9.60 10.31
N TRP A 455 -20.19 -9.96 10.58
CA TRP A 455 -19.84 -11.27 11.13
C TRP A 455 -20.49 -11.49 12.49
N MET A 456 -20.47 -10.50 13.38
CA MET A 456 -21.13 -10.58 14.69
C MET A 456 -22.64 -10.74 14.55
N LEU A 457 -23.27 -9.98 13.66
CA LEU A 457 -24.72 -10.10 13.40
C LEU A 457 -25.08 -11.46 12.81
N ARG A 458 -24.27 -12.00 11.89
CA ARG A 458 -24.44 -13.35 11.36
C ARG A 458 -24.39 -14.40 12.46
N ARG A 459 -23.40 -14.30 13.37
CA ARG A 459 -23.23 -15.23 14.50
C ARG A 459 -24.41 -15.17 15.46
N LYS A 460 -24.83 -13.96 15.86
CA LYS A 460 -25.95 -13.74 16.79
C LYS A 460 -27.28 -14.24 16.23
N TRP A 461 -27.60 -13.88 14.99
CA TRP A 461 -28.90 -14.18 14.37
C TRP A 461 -28.93 -15.47 13.56
N LYS A 462 -27.78 -16.15 13.41
CA LYS A 462 -27.60 -17.38 12.62
C LYS A 462 -28.07 -17.22 11.18
N LYS A 463 -27.69 -16.11 10.55
CA LYS A 463 -28.07 -15.74 9.18
C LYS A 463 -26.96 -15.99 8.17
N SER A 464 -27.36 -16.11 6.91
CA SER A 464 -26.39 -16.20 5.81
C SER A 464 -25.69 -14.86 5.62
N ARG A 465 -24.52 -14.90 4.99
CA ARG A 465 -23.74 -13.69 4.69
C ARG A 465 -24.54 -12.72 3.83
N GLU A 466 -25.17 -13.23 2.78
CA GLU A 466 -25.93 -12.46 1.80
C GLU A 466 -27.18 -11.82 2.41
N GLU A 467 -27.73 -12.42 3.47
CA GLU A 467 -28.88 -11.85 4.18
C GLU A 467 -28.46 -10.67 5.06
N VAL A 468 -27.36 -10.80 5.79
CA VAL A 468 -26.85 -9.71 6.63
C VAL A 468 -26.31 -8.56 5.79
N GLN A 469 -25.59 -8.83 4.70
CA GLN A 469 -25.10 -7.79 3.78
C GLN A 469 -26.24 -6.92 3.23
N ARG A 470 -27.40 -7.52 2.93
CA ARG A 470 -28.59 -6.78 2.50
C ARG A 470 -29.14 -5.83 3.55
N TRP A 471 -28.79 -5.99 4.84
CA TRP A 471 -29.16 -5.03 5.88
C TRP A 471 -28.36 -3.73 5.75
N PHE A 472 -27.16 -3.81 5.17
CA PHE A 472 -26.22 -2.71 4.94
C PHE A 472 -26.32 -2.10 3.52
N ASP A 473 -27.31 -2.51 2.71
CA ASP A 473 -27.66 -1.84 1.45
C ASP A 473 -28.38 -0.50 1.72
N LYS A 474 -27.68 0.39 2.41
CA LYS A 474 -28.13 1.72 2.87
C LYS A 474 -26.99 2.71 2.72
N GLU A 475 -27.33 3.98 2.59
CA GLU A 475 -26.30 5.03 2.59
C GLU A 475 -25.64 5.11 3.98
N SER A 476 -24.36 5.50 4.02
CA SER A 476 -23.58 5.48 5.26
C SER A 476 -24.18 6.35 6.38
N GLU A 477 -24.86 7.44 6.01
CA GLU A 477 -25.58 8.34 6.91
C GLU A 477 -26.73 7.64 7.65
N ASP A 478 -27.31 6.58 7.07
CA ASP A 478 -28.39 5.79 7.67
C ASP A 478 -27.87 4.71 8.63
N ILE A 479 -26.55 4.44 8.64
CA ILE A 479 -25.91 3.40 9.46
C ILE A 479 -25.40 4.04 10.76
N THR A 480 -26.35 4.47 11.59
CA THR A 480 -26.08 5.09 12.89
C THR A 480 -25.83 4.03 13.97
N ASN A 481 -25.22 4.44 15.10
CA ASN A 481 -25.05 3.58 16.27
C ASN A 481 -26.40 3.08 16.76
N ASP A 482 -27.40 3.97 16.89
CA ASP A 482 -28.78 3.62 17.26
C ASP A 482 -29.39 2.56 16.34
N TRP A 483 -29.13 2.64 15.02
CA TRP A 483 -29.61 1.64 14.07
C TRP A 483 -28.93 0.30 14.25
N LEU A 484 -27.60 0.29 14.44
CA LEU A 484 -26.83 -0.92 14.69
C LEU A 484 -27.23 -1.57 16.02
N ASP A 485 -27.39 -0.81 17.09
CA ASP A 485 -27.82 -1.33 18.40
C ASP A 485 -29.23 -1.90 18.33
N HIS A 486 -30.14 -1.25 17.61
CA HIS A 486 -31.46 -1.81 17.33
C HIS A 486 -31.37 -3.15 16.60
N LEU A 487 -30.51 -3.24 15.57
CA LEU A 487 -30.29 -4.44 14.78
C LEU A 487 -29.64 -5.55 15.62
N TRP A 488 -28.77 -5.20 16.56
CA TRP A 488 -28.17 -6.14 17.50
C TRP A 488 -29.16 -6.68 18.52
N GLU A 489 -30.01 -5.83 19.09
CA GLU A 489 -30.97 -6.23 20.12
C GLU A 489 -32.17 -6.99 19.54
N PHE A 490 -32.70 -6.53 18.42
CA PHE A 490 -33.99 -6.98 17.89
C PHE A 490 -33.92 -7.68 16.53
N GLY A 491 -32.80 -7.58 15.83
CA GLY A 491 -32.68 -8.03 14.45
C GLY A 491 -33.44 -7.10 13.52
N THR A 492 -33.81 -7.59 12.34
CA THR A 492 -34.69 -6.84 11.42
C THR A 492 -36.10 -6.67 11.99
N GLU A 493 -36.92 -5.77 11.43
CA GLU A 493 -38.30 -5.54 11.90
C GLU A 493 -39.15 -6.84 11.98
N GLU A 494 -38.93 -7.78 11.06
CA GLU A 494 -39.61 -9.08 11.05
C GLU A 494 -39.15 -9.99 12.20
N GLU A 495 -37.88 -9.92 12.57
CA GLU A 495 -37.28 -10.67 13.67
C GLU A 495 -37.67 -10.09 15.02
N GLY A 496 -37.65 -8.75 15.13
CA GLY A 496 -38.10 -8.04 16.34
C GLY A 496 -39.55 -8.38 16.70
N ARG A 497 -40.42 -8.58 15.69
CA ARG A 497 -41.78 -9.08 15.91
C ARG A 497 -41.82 -10.52 16.43
N ARG A 498 -40.95 -11.41 15.93
CA ARG A 498 -40.86 -12.82 16.39
C ARG A 498 -40.28 -12.94 17.80
N VAL A 499 -39.28 -12.14 18.16
CA VAL A 499 -38.70 -12.11 19.51
C VAL A 499 -39.72 -11.58 20.52
N LYS A 500 -40.42 -10.48 20.20
CA LYS A 500 -41.51 -9.94 21.03
C LYS A 500 -42.68 -10.92 21.21
N GLN A 501 -42.91 -11.81 20.25
CA GLN A 501 -43.91 -12.89 20.34
C GLN A 501 -43.44 -14.10 21.17
N LYS A 502 -42.14 -14.33 21.34
CA LYS A 502 -41.59 -15.41 22.18
C LYS A 502 -41.46 -15.02 23.66
N ILE A 503 -41.38 -13.72 23.96
CA ILE A 503 -41.25 -13.19 25.33
C ILE A 503 -42.64 -12.97 25.98
N LYS A 504 -43.69 -12.88 25.17
CA LYS A 504 -45.09 -12.95 25.63
C LYS A 504 -45.54 -14.40 25.72
#